data_AF-A0A1Q3Q9H4-F1
#
_entry.id   AF-A0A1Q3Q9H4-F1
#
_cell.length_a   1.000
_cell.length_b   1.000
_cell.length_c   1.000
_cell.angle_alpha   90.00
_cell.angle_beta   90.00
_cell.angle_gamma   90.00
#
_symmetry.space_group_name_H-M   'P 1'
#
loop_
_entity.id
_entity.type
_entity.pdbx_description
1 polymer ?
#
loop_
_entity_poly.entity_id
_entity_poly.type
_entity_poly.pdbx_seq_one_letter_code
_entity_poly.pdbx_strand_id
1 'polypeptide(L)'
;MKNLISIFLLSVFVLAAFAHDKVKHEKKLQDTLVSAPEQAHQHEAAQEKENSVAHSHQHHTSGTTASFSDFPTLHPLVVHFPIVLLLMAFILQAASLFVFREPLSWVVLITLALGFAGAIVAGKYVHPHTTNAISEHAALVLTEHERFASLSIWLSGTALLFKIISHFILKRKLWAEILIALIMLGASICVSMAGHHGAQLVHIEGIGAQGNFLETNHKH
;
A
#
# COMPACT_ATOMS: atom_id res chain seq x y z
N MET A 1 20.83 25.51 14.94
CA MET A 1 19.41 25.09 15.10
C MET A 1 18.50 25.64 14.00
N LYS A 2 18.57 26.95 13.66
CA LYS A 2 17.81 27.54 12.53
C LYS A 2 18.03 26.85 11.18
N ASN A 3 19.27 26.48 10.85
CA ASN A 3 19.59 25.89 9.55
C ASN A 3 19.06 24.44 9.40
N LEU A 4 18.89 23.72 10.51
CA LEU A 4 18.36 22.34 10.50
C LEU A 4 16.83 22.32 10.32
N ILE A 5 16.14 23.31 10.90
CA ILE A 5 14.69 23.53 10.72
C ILE A 5 14.39 23.95 9.27
N SER A 6 15.28 24.72 8.64
CA SER A 6 15.12 25.13 7.24
C SER A 6 15.28 23.97 6.26
N ILE A 7 16.17 23.00 6.55
CA ILE A 7 16.32 21.78 5.74
C ILE A 7 15.11 20.84 5.94
N PHE A 8 14.54 20.80 7.15
CA PHE A 8 13.36 20.01 7.51
C PHE A 8 12.06 20.54 6.89
N LEU A 9 11.89 21.86 6.80
CA LEU A 9 10.76 22.48 6.08
C LEU A 9 10.88 22.27 4.56
N LEU A 10 12.10 22.26 4.02
CA LEU A 10 12.32 22.02 2.59
C LEU A 10 11.97 20.58 2.19
N SER A 11 12.27 19.58 3.02
CA SER A 11 11.96 18.17 2.69
C SER A 11 10.45 17.86 2.74
N VAL A 12 9.72 18.43 3.71
CA VAL A 12 8.25 18.31 3.79
C VAL A 12 7.57 19.05 2.64
N PHE A 13 8.10 20.20 2.21
CA PHE A 13 7.55 20.97 1.09
C PHE A 13 7.79 20.30 -0.27
N VAL A 14 8.94 19.63 -0.46
CA VAL A 14 9.22 18.86 -1.68
C VAL A 14 8.22 17.69 -1.83
N LEU A 15 7.84 17.01 -0.74
CA LEU A 15 6.79 15.98 -0.78
C LEU A 15 5.42 16.52 -1.20
N ALA A 16 5.07 17.76 -0.79
CA ALA A 16 3.80 18.39 -1.14
C ALA A 16 3.78 18.93 -2.59
N ALA A 17 4.91 19.42 -3.11
CA ALA A 17 5.01 19.93 -4.47
C ALA A 17 4.82 18.84 -5.53
N PHE A 18 5.37 17.65 -5.32
CA PHE A 18 5.15 16.50 -6.21
C PHE A 18 3.70 15.99 -6.20
N ALA A 19 2.95 16.23 -5.11
CA ALA A 19 1.53 15.89 -5.04
C ALA A 19 0.61 16.90 -5.76
N HIS A 20 1.06 18.15 -5.95
CA HIS A 20 0.22 19.22 -6.51
C HIS A 20 0.36 19.36 -8.05
N ASP A 21 1.47 18.93 -8.65
CA ASP A 21 1.70 19.08 -10.10
C ASP A 21 0.85 18.12 -10.95
N LYS A 22 0.48 16.95 -10.40
CA LYS A 22 -0.39 15.97 -11.09
C LYS A 22 -1.83 16.46 -11.29
N VAL A 23 -2.35 17.28 -10.37
CA VAL A 23 -3.73 17.80 -10.39
C VAL A 23 -3.96 18.77 -11.57
N LYS A 24 -2.91 19.45 -12.03
CA LYS A 24 -3.02 20.45 -13.12
C LYS A 24 -3.15 19.80 -14.50
N HIS A 25 -2.69 18.57 -14.67
CA HIS A 25 -2.81 17.83 -15.92
C HIS A 25 -4.19 17.18 -16.10
N GLU A 26 -4.86 16.79 -15.01
CA GLU A 26 -6.20 16.20 -15.02
C GLU A 26 -7.28 17.23 -15.38
N LYS A 27 -7.17 18.45 -14.85
CA LYS A 27 -8.18 19.50 -15.06
C LYS A 27 -8.29 19.96 -16.53
N LYS A 28 -7.21 19.85 -17.31
CA LYS A 28 -7.18 20.25 -18.73
C LYS A 28 -7.87 19.22 -19.65
N LEU A 29 -7.94 17.95 -19.23
CA LEU A 29 -8.63 16.90 -19.99
C LEU A 29 -10.16 17.02 -19.86
N GLN A 30 -10.64 17.39 -18.67
CA GLN A 30 -12.08 17.54 -18.38
C GLN A 30 -12.73 18.70 -19.15
N ASP A 31 -12.07 19.85 -19.26
CA ASP A 31 -12.66 21.02 -19.94
C ASP A 31 -12.75 20.86 -21.47
N THR A 32 -11.99 19.93 -22.08
CA THR A 32 -11.98 19.75 -23.55
C THR A 32 -13.11 18.82 -24.04
N LEU A 33 -13.67 17.97 -23.17
CA LEU A 33 -14.67 16.95 -23.57
C LEU A 33 -16.13 17.39 -23.35
N VAL A 34 -16.36 18.56 -22.73
CA VAL A 34 -17.71 19.09 -22.41
C VAL A 34 -18.42 19.74 -23.63
N SER A 35 -17.78 19.76 -24.81
CA SER A 35 -18.33 20.47 -26.00
C SER A 35 -18.51 19.56 -27.23
N ALA A 36 -19.43 18.60 -27.21
CA ALA A 36 -19.98 18.01 -28.45
C ALA A 36 -21.37 17.37 -28.21
N PRO A 37 -22.35 17.56 -29.11
CA PRO A 37 -23.75 17.27 -28.80
C PRO A 37 -24.23 15.85 -29.17
N GLU A 38 -25.31 15.53 -28.47
CA GLU A 38 -26.20 14.38 -28.43
C GLU A 38 -26.86 14.00 -29.76
N GLN A 39 -26.87 12.69 -30.12
CA GLN A 39 -27.85 12.10 -31.03
C GLN A 39 -28.27 10.70 -30.56
N ALA A 40 -29.57 10.54 -30.38
CA ALA A 40 -30.29 9.33 -30.00
C ALA A 40 -30.41 8.34 -31.18
N HIS A 41 -30.45 7.04 -30.88
CA HIS A 41 -31.33 6.07 -31.57
C HIS A 41 -31.50 4.78 -30.74
N GLN A 42 -32.76 4.32 -30.66
CA GLN A 42 -33.25 3.08 -30.06
C GLN A 42 -33.05 1.88 -31.01
N HIS A 43 -32.87 0.65 -30.49
CA HIS A 43 -33.59 -0.59 -30.91
C HIS A 43 -33.17 -1.84 -30.11
N GLU A 44 -34.19 -2.47 -29.53
CA GLU A 44 -34.49 -3.91 -29.28
C GLU A 44 -33.44 -4.99 -28.99
N ALA A 45 -33.66 -5.63 -27.82
CA ALA A 45 -33.89 -7.07 -27.55
C ALA A 45 -32.91 -8.17 -28.00
N ALA A 46 -32.58 -8.99 -26.97
CA ALA A 46 -32.23 -10.42 -26.98
C ALA A 46 -30.84 -10.86 -27.49
N GLN A 47 -29.98 -11.27 -26.55
CA GLN A 47 -29.69 -12.68 -26.29
C GLN A 47 -28.61 -12.82 -25.19
N GLU A 48 -28.96 -13.56 -24.14
CA GLU A 48 -28.01 -14.23 -23.26
C GLU A 48 -27.02 -15.07 -24.10
N LYS A 49 -25.73 -14.87 -23.82
CA LYS A 49 -24.75 -15.95 -23.97
C LYS A 49 -23.68 -15.81 -22.91
N GLU A 50 -23.99 -16.43 -21.79
CA GLU A 50 -23.02 -16.93 -20.82
C GLU A 50 -21.90 -17.66 -21.58
N ASN A 51 -20.68 -17.14 -21.50
CA ASN A 51 -19.49 -17.82 -21.98
C ASN A 51 -18.50 -17.89 -20.82
N SER A 52 -18.86 -18.71 -19.83
CA SER A 52 -17.97 -19.18 -18.77
C SER A 52 -16.96 -20.15 -19.39
N VAL A 53 -15.88 -19.61 -19.97
CA VAL A 53 -14.71 -20.41 -20.30
C VAL A 53 -13.99 -20.70 -18.99
N ALA A 54 -14.43 -21.76 -18.31
CA ALA A 54 -13.73 -22.37 -17.21
C ALA A 54 -12.40 -22.94 -17.71
N HIS A 55 -11.32 -22.17 -17.60
CA HIS A 55 -9.98 -22.72 -17.71
C HIS A 55 -9.68 -23.50 -16.42
N SER A 56 -9.99 -24.80 -16.45
CA SER A 56 -9.68 -25.73 -15.36
C SER A 56 -8.18 -26.00 -15.33
N HIS A 57 -7.45 -25.30 -14.46
CA HIS A 57 -6.15 -25.77 -14.00
C HIS A 57 -6.39 -27.06 -13.19
N GLN A 58 -6.05 -28.21 -13.77
CA GLN A 58 -6.03 -29.48 -13.03
C GLN A 58 -4.93 -29.40 -11.95
N HIS A 59 -5.33 -28.98 -10.75
CA HIS A 59 -4.50 -29.07 -9.57
C HIS A 59 -4.40 -30.53 -9.13
N HIS A 60 -3.24 -31.15 -9.32
CA HIS A 60 -2.91 -32.42 -8.70
C HIS A 60 -2.67 -32.22 -7.19
N THR A 61 -3.74 -32.10 -6.41
CA THR A 61 -3.67 -32.09 -4.93
C THR A 61 -3.58 -33.54 -4.42
N SER A 62 -2.39 -34.13 -4.52
CA SER A 62 -2.10 -35.40 -3.84
C SER A 62 -1.74 -35.13 -2.37
N GLY A 63 -2.66 -34.57 -1.58
CA GLY A 63 -2.45 -34.24 -0.17
C GLY A 63 -3.40 -33.15 0.38
N THR A 64 -3.37 -32.93 1.70
CA THR A 64 -4.15 -31.87 2.38
C THR A 64 -3.51 -30.48 2.33
N THR A 65 -2.33 -30.36 1.71
CA THR A 65 -1.52 -29.14 1.68
C THR A 65 -1.30 -28.67 0.24
N ALA A 66 -1.58 -27.39 -0.02
CA ALA A 66 -1.23 -26.73 -1.27
C ALA A 66 0.25 -26.30 -1.28
N SER A 67 0.87 -26.34 -2.45
CA SER A 67 2.20 -25.78 -2.70
C SER A 67 2.11 -24.26 -2.91
N PHE A 68 3.23 -23.53 -2.74
CA PHE A 68 3.27 -22.09 -3.05
C PHE A 68 2.95 -21.78 -4.52
N SER A 69 3.22 -22.72 -5.43
CA SER A 69 2.87 -22.62 -6.85
C SER A 69 1.37 -22.67 -7.13
N ASP A 70 0.56 -23.08 -6.14
CA ASP A 70 -0.88 -23.26 -6.33
C ASP A 70 -1.68 -21.98 -6.12
N PHE A 71 -1.03 -20.91 -5.63
CA PHE A 71 -1.67 -19.63 -5.38
C PHE A 71 -1.45 -18.68 -6.58
N PRO A 72 -2.52 -18.07 -7.13
CA PRO A 72 -2.39 -17.06 -8.19
C PRO A 72 -1.56 -15.84 -7.78
N THR A 73 -1.53 -15.54 -6.49
CA THR A 73 -0.71 -14.49 -5.91
C THR A 73 -0.28 -14.85 -4.50
N LEU A 74 0.99 -14.58 -4.18
CA LEU A 74 1.53 -14.71 -2.82
C LEU A 74 1.38 -13.41 -2.03
N HIS A 75 0.79 -12.37 -2.61
CA HIS A 75 0.70 -11.04 -2.01
C HIS A 75 0.06 -11.05 -0.62
N PRO A 76 -1.10 -11.72 -0.39
CA PRO A 76 -1.69 -11.78 0.94
C PRO A 76 -0.80 -12.49 1.95
N LEU A 77 -0.05 -13.53 1.55
CA LEU A 77 0.83 -14.26 2.46
C LEU A 77 1.93 -13.35 3.02
N VAL A 78 2.50 -12.49 2.17
CA VAL A 78 3.64 -11.65 2.54
C VAL A 78 3.22 -10.34 3.19
N VAL A 79 2.11 -9.74 2.75
CA VAL A 79 1.70 -8.39 3.18
C VAL A 79 1.18 -8.33 4.63
N HIS A 80 0.68 -9.43 5.20
CA HIS A 80 0.20 -9.43 6.60
C HIS A 80 1.33 -9.21 7.62
N PHE A 81 2.52 -9.76 7.35
CA PHE A 81 3.68 -9.58 8.24
C PHE A 81 4.05 -8.10 8.44
N PRO A 82 4.32 -7.28 7.39
CA PRO A 82 4.64 -5.88 7.56
C PRO A 82 3.48 -5.06 8.13
N ILE A 83 2.21 -5.38 7.82
CA ILE A 83 1.06 -4.70 8.44
C ILE A 83 1.14 -4.81 9.96
N VAL A 84 1.25 -6.04 10.49
CA VAL A 84 1.29 -6.26 11.94
C VAL A 84 2.54 -5.64 12.56
N LEU A 85 3.71 -5.80 11.93
CA LEU A 85 4.97 -5.26 12.44
C LEU A 85 4.98 -3.73 12.49
N LEU A 86 4.46 -3.04 11.47
CA LEU A 86 4.42 -1.58 11.44
C LEU A 86 3.46 -1.02 12.51
N LEU A 87 2.28 -1.63 12.67
CA LEU A 87 1.34 -1.27 13.74
C LEU A 87 1.93 -1.55 15.12
N MET A 88 2.57 -2.70 15.30
CA MET A 88 3.25 -3.07 16.54
C MET A 88 4.39 -2.10 16.87
N ALA A 89 5.18 -1.72 15.87
CA ALA A 89 6.25 -0.75 16.04
C ALA A 89 5.72 0.60 16.55
N PHE A 90 4.57 1.07 16.04
CA PHE A 90 3.93 2.29 16.53
C PHE A 90 3.49 2.17 17.99
N ILE A 91 2.82 1.07 18.35
CA ILE A 91 2.37 0.81 19.74
C ILE A 91 3.58 0.78 20.69
N LEU A 92 4.65 0.08 20.31
CA LEU A 92 5.88 0.00 21.10
C LEU A 92 6.58 1.37 21.19
N GLN A 93 6.60 2.15 20.11
CA GLN A 93 7.16 3.50 20.10
C GLN A 93 6.37 4.41 21.05
N ALA A 94 5.03 4.36 21.00
CA ALA A 94 4.17 5.11 21.91
C ALA A 94 4.39 4.69 23.37
N ALA A 95 4.47 3.38 23.65
CA ALA A 95 4.81 2.87 24.98
C ALA A 95 6.20 3.34 25.45
N SER A 96 7.17 3.45 24.54
CA SER A 96 8.53 3.91 24.86
C SER A 96 8.60 5.38 25.29
N LEU A 97 7.59 6.19 24.96
CA LEU A 97 7.47 7.58 25.43
C LEU A 97 7.15 7.66 26.93
N PHE A 98 6.53 6.62 27.48
CA PHE A 98 6.24 6.52 28.92
C PHE A 98 7.30 5.67 29.64
N VAL A 99 7.77 4.63 28.96
CA VAL A 99 8.74 3.66 29.48
C VAL A 99 10.09 3.87 28.78
N PHE A 100 10.92 4.75 29.34
CA PHE A 100 12.21 5.16 28.77
C PHE A 100 13.33 4.09 28.85
N ARG A 101 13.03 2.81 28.62
CA ARG A 101 13.98 1.70 28.69
C ARG A 101 14.77 1.55 27.39
N GLU A 102 16.09 1.40 27.49
CA GLU A 102 16.97 1.15 26.33
C GLU A 102 16.61 -0.15 25.56
N PRO A 103 16.35 -1.29 26.23
CA PRO A 103 15.90 -2.50 25.52
C PRO A 103 14.64 -2.29 24.68
N LEU A 104 13.66 -1.52 25.19
CA LEU A 104 12.43 -1.24 24.45
C LEU A 104 12.71 -0.44 23.17
N SER A 105 13.68 0.47 23.20
CA SER A 105 14.09 1.24 22.00
C SER A 105 14.68 0.33 20.92
N TRP A 106 15.47 -0.68 21.31
CA TRP A 106 15.97 -1.71 20.38
C TRP A 106 14.84 -2.55 19.79
N VAL A 107 13.88 -2.97 20.62
CA VAL A 107 12.71 -3.73 20.14
C VAL A 107 11.92 -2.89 19.12
N VAL A 108 11.68 -1.60 19.38
CA VAL A 108 11.04 -0.70 18.40
C VAL A 108 11.84 -0.65 17.10
N LEU A 109 13.15 -0.44 17.18
CA LEU A 109 14.01 -0.31 16.01
C LEU A 109 13.98 -1.57 15.14
N ILE A 110 14.14 -2.75 15.74
CA ILE A 110 14.12 -4.03 15.03
C ILE A 110 12.74 -4.30 14.42
N THR A 111 11.67 -4.08 15.20
CA THR A 111 10.29 -4.29 14.72
C THR A 111 9.97 -3.37 13.54
N LEU A 112 10.35 -2.09 13.62
CA LEU A 112 10.20 -1.13 12.53
C LEU A 112 11.03 -1.51 11.31
N ALA A 113 12.29 -1.94 11.50
CA ALA A 113 13.16 -2.36 10.41
C ALA A 113 12.61 -3.58 9.68
N LEU A 114 12.14 -4.59 10.40
CA LEU A 114 11.51 -5.79 9.82
C LEU A 114 10.20 -5.45 9.13
N GLY A 115 9.37 -4.59 9.72
CA GLY A 115 8.13 -4.13 9.10
C GLY A 115 8.38 -3.36 7.80
N PHE A 116 9.35 -2.44 7.78
CA PHE A 116 9.75 -1.71 6.58
C PHE A 116 10.32 -2.65 5.50
N ALA A 117 11.22 -3.56 5.86
CA ALA A 117 11.78 -4.54 4.94
C ALA A 117 10.69 -5.42 4.33
N GLY A 118 9.76 -5.93 5.15
CA GLY A 118 8.61 -6.71 4.69
C GLY A 118 7.71 -5.91 3.74
N ALA A 119 7.50 -4.61 3.99
CA ALA A 119 6.69 -3.76 3.13
C ALA A 119 7.36 -3.54 1.76
N ILE A 120 8.69 -3.37 1.73
CA ILE A 120 9.45 -3.33 0.47
C ILE A 120 9.33 -4.65 -0.29
N VAL A 121 9.42 -5.78 0.40
CA VAL A 121 9.29 -7.11 -0.22
C VAL A 121 7.89 -7.27 -0.83
N ALA A 122 6.84 -6.99 -0.05
CA ALA A 122 5.46 -7.08 -0.50
C ALA A 122 5.16 -6.15 -1.69
N GLY A 123 5.65 -4.90 -1.62
CA GLY A 123 5.36 -3.88 -2.63
C GLY A 123 6.15 -3.99 -3.92
N LYS A 124 7.33 -4.63 -3.93
CA LYS A 124 8.19 -4.71 -5.12
C LYS A 124 8.31 -6.09 -5.74
N TYR A 125 8.30 -7.15 -4.92
CA TYR A 125 8.61 -8.50 -5.38
C TYR A 125 7.40 -9.40 -5.46
N VAL A 126 6.32 -9.04 -4.75
CA VAL A 126 5.10 -9.85 -4.65
C VAL A 126 3.86 -9.01 -4.98
N HIS A 127 4.03 -7.91 -5.71
CA HIS A 127 2.92 -7.05 -6.11
C HIS A 127 2.19 -7.69 -7.30
N PRO A 128 0.88 -7.98 -7.19
CA PRO A 128 0.12 -8.50 -8.31
C PRO A 128 -0.16 -7.37 -9.31
N HIS A 129 -0.07 -7.67 -10.60
CA HIS A 129 -0.53 -6.78 -11.65
C HIS A 129 -1.97 -7.17 -12.01
N THR A 130 -2.83 -6.18 -12.24
CA THR A 130 -4.20 -6.41 -12.70
C THR A 130 -4.27 -6.29 -14.21
N THR A 131 -5.13 -7.09 -14.82
CA THR A 131 -5.47 -6.99 -16.24
C THR A 131 -6.25 -5.70 -16.54
N ASN A 132 -6.23 -5.25 -17.80
CA ASN A 132 -7.00 -4.08 -18.25
C ASN A 132 -8.54 -4.27 -18.24
N ALA A 133 -9.04 -5.40 -17.73
CA ALA A 133 -10.45 -5.79 -17.77
C ALA A 133 -11.24 -5.42 -16.50
N ILE A 134 -10.66 -4.63 -15.59
CA ILE A 134 -11.31 -4.20 -14.34
C ILE A 134 -12.27 -3.02 -14.58
N SER A 135 -13.30 -2.90 -13.76
CA SER A 135 -14.23 -1.77 -13.82
C SER A 135 -13.51 -0.44 -13.50
N GLU A 136 -14.04 0.68 -13.99
CA GLU A 136 -13.49 2.02 -13.70
C GLU A 136 -13.45 2.29 -12.18
N HIS A 137 -14.52 1.90 -11.47
CA HIS A 137 -14.57 2.03 -10.01
C HIS A 137 -13.50 1.20 -9.31
N ALA A 138 -13.30 -0.05 -9.72
CA ALA A 138 -12.28 -0.91 -9.15
C ALA A 138 -10.86 -0.40 -9.42
N ALA A 139 -10.61 0.21 -10.58
CA ALA A 139 -9.33 0.85 -10.90
C ALA A 139 -9.03 2.05 -9.98
N LEU A 140 -10.05 2.85 -9.62
CA LEU A 140 -9.90 3.94 -8.65
C LEU A 140 -9.57 3.40 -7.25
N VAL A 141 -10.27 2.37 -6.79
CA VAL A 141 -10.00 1.73 -5.49
C VAL A 141 -8.59 1.13 -5.45
N LEU A 142 -8.15 0.49 -6.54
CA LEU A 142 -6.80 -0.05 -6.67
C LEU A 142 -5.75 1.07 -6.60
N THR A 143 -5.98 2.18 -7.30
CA THR A 143 -5.09 3.34 -7.25
C THR A 143 -4.95 3.89 -5.83
N GLU A 144 -6.05 3.97 -5.08
CA GLU A 144 -6.02 4.40 -3.69
C GLU A 144 -5.30 3.40 -2.77
N HIS A 145 -5.53 2.09 -2.98
CA HIS A 145 -4.78 1.03 -2.30
C HIS A 145 -3.27 1.19 -2.51
N GLU A 146 -2.82 1.32 -3.76
CA GLU A 146 -1.41 1.50 -4.11
C GLU A 146 -0.83 2.80 -3.54
N ARG A 147 -1.60 3.88 -3.57
CA ARG A 147 -1.20 5.17 -3.00
C ARG A 147 -0.92 5.06 -1.50
N PHE A 148 -1.83 4.46 -0.74
CA PHE A 148 -1.66 4.28 0.69
C PHE A 148 -0.57 3.23 1.03
N ALA A 149 -0.43 2.18 0.23
CA ALA A 149 0.66 1.21 0.39
C ALA A 149 2.04 1.87 0.17
N SER A 150 2.17 2.69 -0.87
CA SER A 150 3.39 3.47 -1.15
C SER A 150 3.71 4.46 -0.03
N LEU A 151 2.71 5.21 0.44
CA LEU A 151 2.87 6.12 1.58
C LEU A 151 3.32 5.37 2.85
N SER A 152 2.80 4.17 3.10
CA SER A 152 3.21 3.34 4.24
C SER A 152 4.70 2.98 4.17
N ILE A 153 5.20 2.63 2.99
CA ILE A 153 6.63 2.36 2.76
C ILE A 153 7.47 3.62 3.01
N TRP A 154 7.09 4.76 2.42
CA TRP A 154 7.84 6.01 2.57
C TRP A 154 7.86 6.52 4.01
N LEU A 155 6.73 6.47 4.72
CA LEU A 155 6.64 6.91 6.11
C LEU A 155 7.38 5.97 7.05
N SER A 156 7.29 4.65 6.87
CA SER A 156 8.04 3.69 7.68
C SER A 156 9.54 3.77 7.44
N GLY A 157 10.00 3.96 6.19
CA GLY A 157 11.41 4.22 5.88
C GLY A 157 11.93 5.52 6.49
N THR A 158 11.11 6.58 6.44
CA THR A 158 11.41 7.87 7.09
C THR A 158 11.49 7.72 8.60
N ALA A 159 10.51 7.06 9.22
CA ALA A 159 10.51 6.76 10.66
C ALA A 159 11.74 5.94 11.06
N LEU A 160 12.13 4.95 10.25
CA LEU A 160 13.31 4.12 10.51
C LEU A 160 14.59 4.95 10.50
N LEU A 161 14.75 5.82 9.50
CA LEU A 161 15.89 6.74 9.42
C LEU A 161 15.96 7.65 10.66
N PHE A 162 14.85 8.30 11.02
CA PHE A 162 14.80 9.15 12.21
C PHE A 162 15.03 8.35 13.50
N LYS A 163 14.54 7.11 13.60
CA LYS A 163 14.76 6.24 14.75
C LYS A 163 16.23 5.87 14.91
N ILE A 164 16.93 5.53 13.84
CA ILE A 164 18.38 5.27 13.85
C ILE A 164 19.13 6.52 14.33
N ILE A 165 18.83 7.68 13.76
CA ILE A 165 19.45 8.97 14.15
C ILE A 165 19.15 9.27 15.64
N SER A 166 17.92 9.08 16.08
CA SER A 166 17.54 9.31 17.48
C SER A 166 18.30 8.39 18.42
N HIS A 167 18.39 7.10 18.07
CA HIS A 167 19.00 6.06 18.88
C HIS A 167 20.51 6.28 19.04
N PHE A 168 21.24 6.52 17.95
CA PHE A 168 22.71 6.58 17.97
C PHE A 168 23.28 8.01 18.13
N ILE A 169 22.62 9.03 17.61
CA ILE A 169 23.16 10.40 17.54
C ILE A 169 22.50 11.30 18.58
N LEU A 170 21.17 11.31 18.65
CA LEU A 170 20.43 12.22 19.52
C LEU A 170 20.24 11.67 20.94
N LYS A 171 20.74 10.47 21.24
CA LYS A 171 20.63 9.81 22.55
C LYS A 171 19.17 9.75 23.05
N ARG A 172 18.22 9.50 22.13
CA ARG A 172 16.77 9.33 22.40
C ARG A 172 16.11 10.52 23.10
N LYS A 173 16.44 11.75 22.69
CA LYS A 173 15.76 12.96 23.19
C LYS A 173 14.24 12.85 22.98
N LEU A 174 13.47 13.22 24.00
CA LEU A 174 12.01 13.09 24.02
C LEU A 174 11.34 13.71 22.78
N TRP A 175 11.73 14.91 22.38
CA TRP A 175 11.15 15.57 21.19
C TRP A 175 11.36 14.78 19.90
N ALA A 176 12.50 14.07 19.77
CA ALA A 176 12.77 13.24 18.61
C ALA A 176 11.91 11.97 18.64
N GLU A 177 11.76 11.35 19.81
CA GLU A 177 10.90 10.16 19.98
C GLU A 177 9.41 10.48 19.74
N ILE A 178 8.94 11.67 20.14
CA ILE A 178 7.59 12.16 19.84
C ILE A 178 7.42 12.34 18.33
N LEU A 179 8.39 12.99 17.66
CA LEU A 179 8.34 13.16 16.21
C LEU A 179 8.28 11.82 15.49
N ILE A 180 9.11 10.84 15.90
CA ILE A 180 9.09 9.49 15.34
C ILE A 180 7.73 8.83 15.56
N ALA A 181 7.15 8.96 16.76
CA ALA A 181 5.82 8.41 17.04
C ALA A 181 4.73 9.00 16.11
N LEU A 182 4.79 10.29 15.80
CA LEU A 182 3.85 10.93 14.86
C LEU A 182 4.02 10.42 13.42
N ILE A 183 5.25 10.24 12.97
CA ILE A 183 5.51 9.67 11.63
C ILE A 183 5.01 8.21 11.56
N MET A 184 5.25 7.42 12.60
CA MET A 184 4.78 6.03 12.69
C MET A 184 3.26 5.93 12.82
N LEU A 185 2.60 6.90 13.47
CA LEU A 185 1.15 7.01 13.48
C LEU A 185 0.62 7.24 12.05
N GLY A 186 1.25 8.16 11.31
CA GLY A 186 0.93 8.38 9.88
C GLY A 186 1.09 7.10 9.05
N ALA A 187 2.18 6.36 9.24
CA ALA A 187 2.41 5.08 8.58
C ALA A 187 1.32 4.05 8.94
N SER A 188 0.92 3.99 10.21
CA SER A 188 -0.11 3.08 10.72
C SER A 188 -1.49 3.37 10.11
N ILE A 189 -1.84 4.66 9.98
CA ILE A 189 -3.06 5.09 9.31
C ILE A 189 -3.02 4.69 7.83
N CYS A 190 -1.92 4.96 7.14
CA CYS A 190 -1.77 4.60 5.72
C CYS A 190 -1.88 3.08 5.51
N VAL A 191 -1.24 2.26 6.36
CA VAL A 191 -1.31 0.79 6.23
C VAL A 191 -2.74 0.29 6.47
N SER A 192 -3.47 0.91 7.39
CA SER A 192 -4.86 0.57 7.67
C SER A 192 -5.78 0.94 6.50
N MET A 193 -5.56 2.10 5.88
CA MET A 193 -6.31 2.52 4.68
C MET A 193 -5.99 1.64 3.47
N ALA A 194 -4.73 1.27 3.27
CA ALA A 194 -4.35 0.30 2.25
C ALA A 194 -5.05 -1.05 2.48
N GLY A 195 -5.06 -1.54 3.73
CA GLY A 195 -5.79 -2.75 4.10
C GLY A 195 -7.30 -2.65 3.86
N HIS A 196 -7.91 -1.50 4.15
CA HIS A 196 -9.33 -1.26 3.90
C HIS A 196 -9.68 -1.34 2.40
N HIS A 197 -8.95 -0.63 1.56
CA HIS A 197 -9.14 -0.71 0.11
C HIS A 197 -8.79 -2.10 -0.44
N GLY A 198 -7.80 -2.78 0.14
CA GLY A 198 -7.48 -4.17 -0.21
C GLY A 198 -8.64 -5.12 0.08
N ALA A 199 -9.30 -4.97 1.22
CA ALA A 199 -10.50 -5.76 1.55
C ALA A 199 -11.66 -5.45 0.60
N GLN A 200 -11.86 -4.18 0.23
CA GLN A 200 -12.85 -3.78 -0.78
C GLN A 200 -12.58 -4.41 -2.14
N LEU A 201 -11.33 -4.39 -2.62
CA LEU A 201 -10.95 -5.02 -3.89
C LEU A 201 -11.31 -6.51 -3.90
N VAL A 202 -10.97 -7.22 -2.83
CA VAL A 202 -11.19 -8.67 -2.74
C VAL A 202 -12.67 -9.02 -2.57
N HIS A 203 -13.40 -8.31 -1.71
CA HIS A 203 -14.75 -8.73 -1.29
C HIS A 203 -15.90 -8.03 -2.03
N ILE A 204 -15.67 -6.84 -2.59
CA ILE A 204 -16.70 -6.05 -3.28
C ILE A 204 -16.42 -6.03 -4.79
N GLU A 205 -15.20 -5.71 -5.20
CA GLU A 205 -14.83 -5.63 -6.63
C GLU A 205 -14.46 -6.99 -7.24
N GLY A 206 -14.28 -8.02 -6.41
CA GLY A 206 -13.95 -9.38 -6.84
C GLY A 206 -12.53 -9.58 -7.38
N ILE A 207 -11.62 -8.62 -7.15
CA ILE A 207 -10.22 -8.64 -7.59
C ILE A 207 -9.35 -9.07 -6.41
N GLY A 208 -8.64 -10.20 -6.50
CA GLY A 208 -7.90 -10.66 -5.33
C GLY A 208 -7.27 -12.03 -5.41
N ALA A 209 -7.08 -12.62 -4.22
CA ALA A 209 -6.30 -13.84 -3.99
C ALA A 209 -6.74 -15.07 -4.81
N GLN A 210 -7.99 -15.07 -5.29
CA GLN A 210 -8.53 -16.14 -6.15
C GLN A 210 -8.06 -16.05 -7.61
N GLY A 211 -7.27 -15.03 -7.99
CA GLY A 211 -6.72 -14.86 -9.34
C GLY A 211 -7.64 -14.08 -10.30
N ASN A 212 -8.87 -13.78 -9.90
CA ASN A 212 -9.79 -12.97 -10.70
C ASN A 212 -9.16 -11.61 -11.05
N PHE A 213 -9.11 -11.32 -12.35
CA PHE A 213 -8.57 -10.09 -12.94
C PHE A 213 -7.08 -9.82 -12.71
N LEU A 214 -6.30 -10.80 -12.22
CA LEU A 214 -4.85 -10.68 -12.09
C LEU A 214 -4.13 -11.12 -13.38
N GLU A 215 -3.07 -10.42 -13.75
CA GLU A 215 -2.16 -10.85 -14.81
C GLU A 215 -1.31 -12.03 -14.29
N THR A 216 -1.67 -13.24 -14.69
CA THR A 216 -0.82 -14.42 -14.49
C THR A 216 0.23 -14.45 -15.60
N ASN A 217 1.50 -14.26 -15.26
CA ASN A 217 2.61 -14.38 -16.21
C ASN A 217 2.73 -15.83 -16.72
N HIS A 218 2.02 -16.16 -17.80
CA HIS A 218 2.33 -17.32 -18.63
C HIS A 218 3.49 -16.96 -19.56
N LYS A 219 4.73 -17.16 -19.12
CA LYS A 219 5.82 -17.44 -20.05
C LYS A 219 5.96 -18.96 -20.17
N HIS A 220 5.60 -19.46 -21.34
CA HIS A 220 5.91 -20.81 -21.82
C HIS A 220 7.43 -21.05 -21.84
#